data_AF-P56710-F1
#
_entry.id   AF-P56710-F1
#
_cell.length_a   1.000
_cell.length_b   1.000
_cell.length_c   1.000
_cell.angle_alpha   90.00
_cell.angle_beta   90.00
_cell.angle_gamma   90.00
#
_symmetry.space_group_name_H-M   'P 1'
#
loop_
_entity.id
_entity.type
_entity.pdbx_description
1 polymer ?
#
loop_
_entity_poly.entity_id
_entity_poly.type
_entity_poly.pdbx_seq_one_letter_code
_entity_poly.pdbx_strand_id
1 'polypeptide(L)' 'SKCFSPGTFCGIKPGLCCSVRCFSLFCISFE' A
#
# COMPACT_ATOMS: atom_id res chain seq x y z
N SER A 1 -8.08 2.66 10.85
CA SER A 1 -7.36 1.82 9.87
C SER A 1 -5.88 2.10 9.98
N LYS A 2 -5.06 1.13 10.42
CA LYS A 2 -3.64 1.36 10.78
C LYS A 2 -2.68 1.16 9.60
N CYS A 3 -3.22 0.83 8.43
CA CYS A 3 -2.52 0.62 7.18
C CYS A 3 -3.35 1.18 6.01
N PHE A 4 -2.68 1.47 4.91
CA PHE A 4 -3.24 1.97 3.67
C PHE A 4 -3.92 0.83 2.90
N SER A 5 -5.15 1.09 2.48
CA SER A 5 -5.93 0.18 1.64
C SER A 5 -5.31 0.04 0.25
N PRO A 6 -5.56 -1.08 -0.46
CA PRO A 6 -5.22 -1.17 -1.88
C PRO A 6 -5.75 0.03 -2.67
N GLY A 7 -4.97 0.51 -3.64
CA GLY A 7 -5.22 1.73 -4.42
C GLY A 7 -4.80 3.04 -3.74
N THR A 8 -4.40 3.01 -2.47
CA THR A 8 -3.90 4.21 -1.77
C THR A 8 -2.45 4.48 -2.18
N PHE A 9 -2.09 5.75 -2.34
CA PHE A 9 -0.72 6.18 -2.61
C PHE A 9 0.20 5.89 -1.42
N CYS A 10 1.27 5.13 -1.66
CA CYS A 10 2.27 4.72 -0.68
C CYS A 10 3.70 5.10 -1.08
N GLY A 11 3.90 5.86 -2.17
CA GLY A 11 5.22 6.23 -2.69
C GLY A 11 6.18 6.89 -1.70
N ILE A 12 5.66 7.47 -0.61
CA ILE A 12 6.46 8.08 0.47
C ILE A 12 6.74 7.09 1.62
N LYS A 13 5.84 6.12 1.84
CA LYS A 13 5.92 5.14 2.95
C LYS A 13 5.40 3.78 2.47
N PRO A 14 6.22 2.99 1.76
CA PRO A 14 5.80 1.72 1.18
C PRO A 14 5.36 0.69 2.24
N GLY A 15 5.89 0.77 3.46
CA GLY A 15 5.57 -0.15 4.56
C GLY A 15 4.25 0.09 5.28
N LEU A 16 3.46 1.08 4.86
CA LEU A 16 2.15 1.35 5.45
C LEU A 16 1.00 0.63 4.73
N CYS A 17 1.22 -0.02 3.59
CA CYS A 17 0.19 -0.81 2.92
C CYS A 17 -0.24 -2.00 3.78
N CYS A 18 -1.55 -2.30 3.83
CA CYS A 18 -2.04 -3.47 4.57
C CYS A 18 -1.46 -4.77 4.02
N SER A 19 -1.24 -4.82 2.71
CA SER A 19 -0.61 -5.94 2.00
C SER A 19 0.93 -5.87 2.00
N VAL A 20 1.51 -4.86 2.67
CA VAL A 20 2.96 -4.55 2.77
C VAL A 20 3.65 -4.23 1.42
N ARG A 21 2.98 -4.51 0.30
CA ARG A 21 3.47 -4.23 -1.06
C ARG A 21 2.97 -2.88 -1.57
N CYS A 22 3.93 -2.02 -1.82
CA CYS A 22 3.75 -0.77 -2.55
C CYS A 22 4.36 -0.95 -3.95
N PHE A 23 3.52 -1.01 -4.99
CA PHE A 23 3.96 -1.18 -6.37
C PHE A 23 3.59 0.06 -7.19
N SER A 24 4.54 0.58 -7.96
CA SER A 24 4.37 1.81 -8.76
C SER A 24 3.76 2.98 -7.96
N LEU A 25 4.14 3.12 -6.69
CA LEU A 25 3.66 4.13 -5.73
C LEU A 25 2.26 3.89 -5.13
N PHE A 26 1.60 2.77 -5.41
CA PHE A 26 0.28 2.45 -4.85
C PHE A 26 0.28 1.11 -4.10
N CYS A 27 -0.52 1.03 -3.04
CA CYS A 27 -0.72 -0.22 -2.33
C CYS A 27 -1.47 -1.18 -3.25
N ILE A 28 -0.96 -2.40 -3.37
CA ILE A 28 -1.61 -3.47 -4.14
C ILE A 28 -2.02 -4.59 -3.19
N SER A 29 -3.22 -5.13 -3.37
CA SER A 29 -3.65 -6.35 -2.68
C SER A 29 -3.67 -7.47 -3.71
N PHE A 30 -2.99 -8.59 -3.39
CA PHE A 30 -3.19 -9.84 -4.09
C PHE A 30 -4.21 -10.62 -3.26
N GLU A 31 -5.48 -10.47 -3.61
CA GLU A 31 -6.46 -11.54 -3.38
C GLU A 31 -6.21 -12.69 -4.35
#